data_AF-A0A944KHK5-F1
#
_entry.id   AF-A0A944KHK5-F1
#
_cell.length_a   1.000
_cell.length_b   1.000
_cell.length_c   1.000
_cell.angle_alpha   90.00
_cell.angle_beta   90.00
_cell.angle_gamma   90.00
#
_symmetry.space_group_name_H-M   'P 1'
#
loop_
_entity.id
_entity.type
_entity.pdbx_description
1 polymer ?
#
loop_
_entity_poly.entity_id
_entity_poly.type
_entity_poly.pdbx_seq_one_letter_code
_entity_poly.pdbx_strand_id
1 'polypeptide(L)'
;MNAIDYAARFAGLSSDTLFALEEEHGDCDAPRDYVEQLLVVLTDWRAEIVAGRSSNAPAYERALNAVREAWLQYDFRYKGGPDLPYPFDLPAGVAR
;
A
#
# COMPACT_ATOMS: atom_id res chain seq x y z
N MET A 1 -15.48 -16.23 15.44
CA MET A 1 -15.43 -15.18 14.40
C MET A 1 -14.13 -15.36 13.65
N ASN A 2 -14.17 -15.73 12.36
CA ASN A 2 -12.96 -15.70 11.54
C ASN A 2 -12.61 -14.23 11.35
N ALA A 3 -11.62 -13.73 12.09
CA ALA A 3 -11.10 -12.40 11.87
C ALA A 3 -10.56 -12.36 10.43
N ILE A 4 -11.12 -11.52 9.58
CA ILE A 4 -10.55 -11.26 8.26
C ILE A 4 -9.12 -10.78 8.49
N ASP A 5 -8.14 -11.52 7.99
CA ASP A 5 -6.76 -11.07 8.01
C ASP A 5 -6.57 -10.01 6.92
N TYR A 6 -6.87 -8.77 7.29
CA TYR A 6 -6.69 -7.63 6.42
C TYR A 6 -5.21 -7.45 6.04
N ALA A 7 -4.28 -7.71 6.97
CA ALA A 7 -2.85 -7.46 6.78
C ALA A 7 -2.26 -8.36 5.69
N ALA A 8 -2.74 -9.60 5.59
CA ALA A 8 -2.30 -10.54 4.55
C ALA A 8 -2.49 -10.01 3.11
N ARG A 9 -3.48 -9.13 2.87
CA ARG A 9 -3.72 -8.53 1.54
C ARG A 9 -2.66 -7.52 1.10
N PHE A 10 -1.84 -7.04 2.03
CA PHE A 10 -0.79 -6.04 1.77
C PHE A 10 0.60 -6.67 1.84
N ALA A 11 0.70 -7.97 2.14
CA ALA A 11 1.97 -8.67 2.23
C ALA A 11 2.65 -8.70 0.86
N GLY A 12 3.91 -8.23 0.80
CA GLY A 12 4.69 -8.21 -0.43
C GLY A 12 4.33 -7.08 -1.40
N LEU A 13 3.45 -6.14 -1.03
CA LEU A 13 3.16 -4.97 -1.84
C LEU A 13 4.40 -4.08 -1.98
N SER A 14 4.89 -3.91 -3.21
CA SER A 14 5.95 -2.97 -3.56
C SER A 14 5.65 -2.30 -4.91
N SER A 15 6.47 -1.30 -5.28
CA SER A 15 6.42 -0.73 -6.63
C SER A 15 6.69 -1.77 -7.71
N ASP A 16 7.62 -2.71 -7.49
CA ASP A 16 7.87 -3.80 -8.44
C ASP A 16 6.65 -4.72 -8.62
N THR A 17 5.84 -4.94 -7.57
CA THR A 17 4.56 -5.65 -7.71
C THR A 17 3.61 -4.89 -8.63
N LEU A 18 3.54 -3.57 -8.50
CA LEU A 18 2.72 -2.71 -9.36
C LEU A 18 3.21 -2.74 -10.81
N PHE A 19 4.52 -2.71 -11.05
CA PHE A 19 5.08 -2.88 -12.40
C PHE A 19 4.78 -4.25 -13.00
N ALA A 20 4.92 -5.32 -12.23
CA ALA A 20 4.62 -6.67 -12.69
C ALA A 20 3.16 -6.81 -13.14
N LEU A 21 2.22 -6.13 -12.47
CA LEU A 21 0.81 -6.11 -12.88
C LEU A 21 0.61 -5.44 -14.24
N GLU A 22 1.28 -4.31 -14.50
CA GLU A 22 1.21 -3.67 -15.82
C GLU A 22 1.80 -4.57 -16.91
N GLU A 23 2.94 -5.21 -16.66
CA GLU A 23 3.57 -6.12 -17.61
C GLU A 23 2.72 -7.38 -17.87
N GLU A 24 2.14 -7.98 -16.82
CA GLU A 24 1.30 -9.18 -16.91
C GLU A 24 0.01 -8.91 -17.70
N HIS A 25 -0.62 -7.77 -17.44
CA HIS A 25 -1.89 -7.41 -18.06
C HIS A 25 -1.73 -6.67 -19.39
N GLY A 26 -0.53 -6.15 -19.69
CA GLY A 26 -0.29 -5.28 -20.84
C GLY A 26 -1.11 -3.98 -20.77
N ASP A 27 -1.45 -3.54 -19.56
CA ASP A 27 -2.39 -2.46 -19.29
C ASP A 27 -1.84 -1.52 -18.20
N CYS A 28 -1.64 -0.26 -18.56
CA CYS A 28 -1.15 0.78 -17.67
C CYS A 28 -2.14 1.16 -16.55
N ASP A 29 -3.41 0.78 -16.69
CA ASP A 29 -4.42 1.00 -15.65
C ASP A 29 -4.46 -0.14 -14.62
N ALA A 30 -3.90 -1.32 -14.91
CA ALA A 30 -3.92 -2.47 -14.00
C ALA A 30 -3.33 -2.18 -12.60
N PRO A 31 -2.20 -1.45 -12.46
CA PRO A 31 -1.66 -1.11 -11.14
C PRO A 31 -2.57 -0.15 -10.37
N ARG A 32 -3.23 0.78 -11.08
CA ARG A 32 -4.19 1.70 -10.50
C ARG A 32 -5.42 0.95 -9.98
N ASP A 33 -5.99 0.08 -10.80
CA ASP A 33 -7.15 -0.74 -10.43
C ASP A 33 -6.87 -1.60 -9.20
N TYR A 34 -5.67 -2.18 -9.13
CA TYR A 34 -5.22 -2.95 -7.98
C TYR A 34 -5.10 -2.10 -6.71
N VAL A 35 -4.50 -0.91 -6.79
CA VAL A 35 -4.43 0.03 -5.66
C VAL A 35 -5.82 0.49 -5.22
N GLU A 36 -6.73 0.78 -6.15
CA GLU A 36 -8.12 1.16 -5.83
C GLU A 36 -8.84 0.05 -5.03
N GLN A 37 -8.61 -1.23 -5.37
CA GLN A 37 -9.13 -2.36 -4.59
C GLN A 37 -8.54 -2.42 -3.17
N LEU A 38 -7.24 -2.15 -3.01
CA LEU A 38 -6.59 -2.09 -1.70
C LEU A 38 -7.13 -0.94 -0.83
N LEU A 39 -7.48 0.20 -1.43
CA LEU A 39 -8.09 1.32 -0.72
C LEU A 39 -9.49 0.99 -0.18
N VAL A 40 -10.27 0.17 -0.89
CA VAL A 40 -11.55 -0.35 -0.38
C VAL A 40 -11.33 -1.19 0.88
N VAL A 41 -10.36 -2.11 0.85
CA VAL A 41 -9.99 -2.94 2.00
C VAL A 41 -9.55 -2.09 3.21
N LEU A 42 -8.73 -1.05 2.98
CA LEU A 42 -8.33 -0.11 4.05
C LEU A 42 -9.53 0.65 4.61
N THR A 43 -10.49 1.03 3.78
CA THR A 43 -11.71 1.73 4.21
C THR A 43 -12.55 0.85 5.13
N ASP A 44 -12.75 -0.41 4.75
CA ASP A 44 -13.47 -1.40 5.57
C ASP A 44 -12.76 -1.64 6.90
N TRP A 45 -11.43 -1.83 6.86
CA TRP A 45 -10.65 -2.03 8.08
C TRP A 45 -10.70 -0.82 9.01
N ARG A 46 -10.65 0.40 8.46
CA ARG A 46 -10.81 1.63 9.25
C ARG A 46 -12.18 1.69 9.93
N ALA A 47 -13.24 1.29 9.25
CA ALA A 47 -14.58 1.25 9.83
C ALA A 47 -14.67 0.26 11.00
N GLU A 48 -14.01 -0.90 10.89
CA GLU A 48 -13.92 -1.88 11.98
C GLU A 48 -13.13 -1.35 13.19
N ILE A 49 -12.03 -0.61 12.97
CA ILE A 49 -11.26 0.02 14.04
C ILE A 49 -12.10 1.09 14.75
N VAL A 50 -12.75 1.98 14.00
CA VAL A 50 -13.60 3.04 14.56
C VAL A 50 -14.79 2.48 15.34
N ALA A 51 -15.36 1.36 14.88
CA ALA A 51 -16.43 0.68 15.57
C ALA A 51 -15.98 -0.17 16.78
N GLY A 52 -14.68 -0.19 17.09
CA GLY A 52 -14.11 -0.98 18.19
C GLY A 52 -14.11 -2.49 17.94
N ARG A 53 -14.37 -2.93 16.71
CA ARG A 53 -14.38 -4.35 16.31
C ARG A 53 -12.99 -4.86 15.92
N SER A 54 -12.04 -3.96 15.68
CA SER A 54 -10.63 -4.28 15.45
C SER A 54 -9.73 -3.43 16.34
N SER A 55 -8.78 -4.06 17.04
CA SER A 55 -7.77 -3.39 17.87
C SER A 55 -6.42 -3.22 17.15
N ASN A 56 -6.33 -3.61 15.86
CA ASN A 56 -5.07 -3.70 15.11
C ASN A 56 -4.74 -2.40 14.35
N ALA A 57 -4.93 -1.25 14.98
CA ALA A 57 -4.58 0.06 14.39
C ALA A 57 -3.11 0.16 13.91
N PRO A 58 -2.11 -0.38 14.63
CA PRO A 58 -0.72 -0.37 14.14
C PRO A 58 -0.51 -1.18 12.86
N ALA A 59 -1.27 -2.26 12.66
CA ALA A 59 -1.18 -3.06 11.44
C ALA A 59 -1.87 -2.35 10.26
N TYR A 60 -2.98 -1.65 10.51
CA TYR A 60 -3.63 -0.78 9.54
C TYR A 60 -2.70 0.35 9.07
N GLU A 61 -1.99 1.02 10.01
CA GLU A 61 -1.03 2.08 9.66
C GLU A 61 0.11 1.57 8.79
N ARG A 62 0.65 0.38 9.09
CA ARG A 62 1.67 -0.26 8.24
C ARG A 62 1.14 -0.57 6.84
N ALA A 63 -0.07 -1.09 6.72
CA ALA A 63 -0.69 -1.37 5.43
C ALA A 63 -0.93 -0.08 4.61
N LEU A 64 -1.41 0.98 5.25
CA LEU A 64 -1.59 2.29 4.62
C LEU A 64 -0.26 2.87 4.12
N ASN A 65 0.81 2.76 4.92
CA ASN A 65 2.13 3.22 4.51
C ASN A 65 2.69 2.40 3.34
N ALA A 66 2.53 1.07 3.36
CA ALA A 66 2.95 0.21 2.26
C ALA A 66 2.27 0.59 0.93
N VAL A 67 0.96 0.85 0.93
CA VAL A 67 0.23 1.32 -0.27
C VAL A 67 0.77 2.66 -0.75
N ARG A 68 1.01 3.62 0.15
CA ARG A 68 1.55 4.93 -0.18
C ARG A 68 2.96 4.83 -0.79
N GLU A 69 3.84 4.07 -0.16
CA GLU A 69 5.22 3.89 -0.62
C GLU A 69 5.28 3.21 -1.98
N ALA A 70 4.53 2.11 -2.17
CA ALA A 70 4.47 1.39 -3.44
C ALA A 70 3.96 2.29 -4.57
N TRP A 71 2.85 3.01 -4.34
CA TRP A 71 2.27 3.89 -5.35
C TRP A 71 3.18 5.07 -5.71
N LEU A 72 3.79 5.72 -4.71
CA LEU A 72 4.72 6.82 -4.96
C LEU A 72 5.93 6.37 -5.77
N GLN A 73 6.57 5.27 -5.38
CA GLN A 73 7.71 4.73 -6.11
C GLN A 73 7.34 4.30 -7.54
N TYR A 74 6.14 3.74 -7.74
CA TYR A 74 5.61 3.42 -9.07
C TYR A 74 5.44 4.69 -9.94
N ASP A 75 4.74 5.71 -9.44
CA ASP A 75 4.47 6.95 -10.18
C ASP A 75 5.76 7.72 -10.54
N PHE A 76 6.73 7.78 -9.62
CA PHE A 76 8.00 8.47 -9.87
C PHE A 76 8.88 7.77 -10.90
N ARG A 77 8.81 6.44 -11.03
CA ARG A 77 9.61 5.69 -12.00
C ARG A 77 9.18 5.98 -13.46
N TYR A 78 7.92 6.35 -13.69
CA TYR A 78 7.46 6.80 -15.02
C TYR A 78 7.85 8.26 -15.35
N LYS A 79 8.10 9.12 -14.34
CA LYS A 79 8.44 10.53 -14.57
C LYS A 79 9.95 10.81 -14.53
N GLY A 80 10.75 9.98 -15.21
CA GLY A 80 12.15 10.29 -15.56
C GLY A 80 13.05 10.70 -14.39
N GLY A 81 12.67 10.34 -13.15
CA GLY A 81 13.47 10.63 -11.97
C GLY A 81 14.73 9.76 -11.94
N PRO A 82 15.82 10.24 -11.31
CA PRO A 82 16.97 9.38 -11.07
C PRO A 82 16.54 8.11 -10.33
N ASP A 83 17.27 7.01 -10.52
CA ASP A 83 17.11 5.78 -9.72
C ASP A 83 16.94 6.18 -8.26
N LEU A 84 15.74 5.95 -7.72
CA LEU A 84 15.46 6.33 -6.34
C LEU A 84 16.37 5.47 -5.46
N PRO A 85 17.17 6.07 -4.56
CA PRO A 85 17.93 5.28 -3.61
C PRO A 85 16.95 4.50 -2.74
N TYR A 86 16.98 3.18 -2.87
CA TYR A 86 16.23 2.28 -2.02
C TYR A 86 16.88 2.23 -0.63
N PRO A 87 16.14 2.33 0.50
CA PRO A 87 14.73 2.63 0.66
C PRO A 87 14.47 4.13 0.92
N PHE A 88 13.26 4.57 0.56
CA PHE A 88 12.70 5.88 0.89
C PHE A 88 12.41 5.90 2.40
N ASP A 89 13.44 6.10 3.23
CA ASP A 89 13.25 6.36 4.64
C ASP A 89 12.51 7.70 4.78
N LEU A 90 11.18 7.63 4.91
CA LEU A 90 10.43 8.70 5.53
C LEU A 90 11.09 8.92 6.90
N PRO A 91 11.61 10.12 7.20
CA PRO A 91 12.24 10.35 8.49
C PRO A 91 11.22 9.96 9.56
N ALA A 92 11.54 8.88 10.29
CA ALA A 92 10.75 8.44 11.44
C ALA A 92 10.55 9.69 12.28
N GLY A 93 9.29 10.14 12.37
CA GLY A 93 8.95 11.44 12.93
C GLY A 93 9.77 11.67 14.19
N VAL A 94 10.53 12.76 14.21
CA VAL A 94 11.27 13.17 15.39
C VAL A 94 10.23 13.34 16.48
N ALA A 95 10.11 12.34 17.35
CA ALA A 95 9.40 12.48 18.59
C ALA A 95 10.22 13.47 19.43
N ARG A 96 9.83 14.74 19.37
CA ARG A 96 10.02 15.74 20.43
C ARG A 96 9.11 16.93 20.25
#